data_AF-A0A7L4Q021-F1
#
_entry.id   AF-A0A7L4Q021-F1
#
_cell.length_a   1.000
_cell.length_b   1.000
_cell.length_c   1.000
_cell.angle_alpha   90.00
_cell.angle_beta   90.00
_cell.angle_gamma   90.00
#
_symmetry.space_group_name_H-M   'P 1'
#
loop_
_entity.id
_entity.type
_entity.pdbx_description
1 polymer ?
#
loop_
_entity_poly.entity_id
_entity_poly.type
_entity_poly.pdbx_seq_one_letter_code
_entity_poly.pdbx_strand_id
1 'polypeptide(L)' 'AAHIGDIAKYGMDAADREMSLLRSGFDREGQFTRAMDERRARELAGDTSDCSMCGDFCAIRLMKEISGEKRLTG' A
#
# COMPACT_ATOMS: atom_id res chain seq x y z
N ALA A 1 4.16 -10.75 -14.76
CA ALA A 1 3.14 -11.60 -15.42
C ALA A 1 2.92 -12.92 -14.66
N ALA A 2 3.98 -13.68 -14.34
CA ALA A 2 3.87 -14.94 -13.60
C ALA A 2 3.02 -14.84 -12.31
N HIS A 3 3.36 -13.91 -11.42
CA HIS A 3 2.60 -13.66 -10.17
C HIS A 3 1.09 -13.52 -10.37
N ILE A 4 0.66 -12.72 -11.36
CA ILE A 4 -0.76 -12.55 -11.69
C ILE A 4 -1.39 -13.85 -12.19
N GLY A 5 -0.64 -14.65 -12.96
CA GLY A 5 -1.07 -15.97 -13.39
C GLY A 5 -1.24 -16.95 -12.22
N ASP A 6 -0.35 -16.90 -11.23
CA ASP A 6 -0.41 -17.73 -10.04
C ASP A 6 -1.59 -17.36 -9.13
N ILE A 7 -1.86 -16.05 -8.95
CA ILE A 7 -3.10 -15.58 -8.29
C ILE A 7 -4.32 -16.15 -9.01
N ALA A 8 -4.42 -15.96 -10.33
CA ALA A 8 -5.61 -16.34 -11.08
C ALA A 8 -5.84 -17.86 -11.10
N LYS A 9 -4.77 -18.65 -11.17
CA LYS A 9 -4.85 -20.11 -11.29
C LYS A 9 -4.97 -20.82 -9.94
N TYR A 10 -4.27 -20.34 -8.93
CA TYR A 10 -4.11 -21.04 -7.65
C TYR A 10 -4.63 -20.25 -6.45
N GLY A 11 -5.08 -19.01 -6.64
CA GLY A 11 -5.55 -18.15 -5.54
C GLY A 11 -4.44 -17.69 -4.60
N MET A 12 -3.18 -17.74 -5.02
CA MET A 12 -2.05 -17.32 -4.19
C MET A 12 -2.02 -15.78 -4.08
N ASP A 13 -2.46 -15.22 -2.95
CA ASP A 13 -2.61 -13.77 -2.77
C ASP A 13 -1.81 -13.18 -1.60
N ALA A 14 -1.04 -14.01 -0.88
CA ALA A 14 -0.42 -13.61 0.39
C ALA A 14 0.47 -12.37 0.25
N ALA A 15 1.25 -12.27 -0.82
CA ALA A 15 2.10 -11.12 -1.10
C ALA A 15 1.27 -9.84 -1.38
N ASP A 16 0.19 -9.94 -2.18
CA ASP A 16 -0.71 -8.82 -2.46
C ASP A 16 -1.48 -8.40 -1.20
N ARG A 17 -1.88 -9.37 -0.37
CA ARG A 17 -2.57 -9.12 0.90
C ARG A 17 -1.66 -8.37 1.85
N GLU A 18 -0.41 -8.79 1.99
CA GLU A 18 0.56 -8.12 2.84
C GLU A 18 0.85 -6.70 2.35
N MET A 19 1.09 -6.53 1.04
CA MET A 19 1.22 -5.23 0.40
C MET A 19 0.01 -4.32 0.70
N SER A 20 -1.20 -4.87 0.59
CA SER A 20 -2.44 -4.14 0.86
C SER A 20 -2.60 -3.74 2.33
N LEU A 21 -2.18 -4.60 3.27
CA LEU A 21 -2.17 -4.30 4.70
C LEU A 21 -1.20 -3.16 5.03
N LEU A 22 0.04 -3.22 4.52
CA LEU A 22 1.04 -2.16 4.68
C LEU A 22 0.53 -0.83 4.11
N ARG A 23 -0.11 -0.86 2.94
CA ARG A 23 -0.74 0.32 2.32
C ARG A 23 -1.89 0.87 3.16
N SER A 24 -2.76 0.01 3.69
CA SER A 24 -3.85 0.43 4.57
C SER A 24 -3.34 1.02 5.89
N GLY A 25 -2.18 0.55 6.38
CA GLY A 25 -1.51 1.05 7.58
C GLY A 25 -0.67 2.30 7.35
N PHE A 26 -0.59 2.81 6.12
CA PHE A 26 0.34 3.90 5.73
C PHE A 26 1.81 3.57 5.99
N ASP A 27 2.19 2.30 6.07
CA ASP A 27 3.59 1.87 6.21
C ASP A 27 4.29 1.99 4.87
N ARG A 28 4.95 3.12 4.64
CA ARG A 28 5.56 3.46 3.35
C ARG A 28 6.85 2.67 3.11
N GLU A 29 7.64 2.45 4.15
CA GLU A 29 8.87 1.66 4.08
C GLU A 29 8.56 0.18 3.83
N GLY A 30 7.60 -0.37 4.58
CA GLY A 30 7.06 -1.69 4.33
C GLY A 30 6.53 -1.81 2.90
N GLN A 31 5.85 -0.78 2.39
CA GLN A 31 5.37 -0.80 1.02
C GLN A 31 6.49 -0.91 -0.02
N PHE A 32 7.58 -0.18 0.18
CA PHE A 32 8.72 -0.21 -0.74
C PHE A 32 9.44 -1.56 -0.73
N THR A 33 9.73 -2.10 0.46
CA THR A 33 10.42 -3.39 0.60
C THR A 33 9.64 -4.57 0.02
N ARG A 34 8.31 -4.45 -0.12
CA ARG A 34 7.44 -5.47 -0.74
C ARG A 34 7.11 -5.21 -2.20
N ALA A 35 7.56 -4.10 -2.77
CA ALA A 35 7.38 -3.82 -4.19
C ALA A 35 8.23 -4.74 -5.06
N MET A 36 7.75 -5.07 -6.26
CA MET A 36 8.51 -5.86 -7.23
C MET A 36 9.83 -5.19 -7.65
N ASP A 37 9.82 -3.87 -7.74
CA ASP A 37 11.02 -3.04 -7.93
C ASP A 37 10.99 -1.92 -6.89
N GLU A 38 11.67 -2.17 -5.77
CA GLU A 38 11.77 -1.24 -4.65
C GLU A 38 12.35 0.10 -5.07
N ARG A 39 13.46 0.10 -5.83
CA ARG A 39 14.14 1.33 -6.24
C ARG A 39 13.21 2.20 -7.07
N ARG A 40 12.51 1.60 -8.04
CA ARG A 40 11.56 2.35 -8.88
C ARG A 40 10.38 2.87 -8.07
N ALA A 41 9.89 2.11 -7.09
CA ALA A 41 8.81 2.54 -6.22
C ALA A 41 9.22 3.79 -5.40
N ARG A 42 10.43 3.81 -4.84
CA ARG A 42 10.97 4.97 -4.11
C ARG A 42 11.13 6.20 -5.00
N GLU A 43 11.68 6.02 -6.21
CA GLU A 43 11.83 7.11 -7.19
C GLU A 43 10.49 7.78 -7.53
N LEU A 44 9.44 6.97 -7.75
CA LEU A 44 8.10 7.47 -8.10
C LEU A 44 7.38 8.10 -6.91
N ALA A 45 7.62 7.59 -5.70
CA ALA A 45 7.00 8.12 -4.51
C ALA A 45 7.56 9.50 -4.14
N GLY A 46 8.80 9.80 -4.53
CA GLY A 46 9.45 11.07 -4.26
C GLY A 46 9.60 11.37 -2.76
N ASP A 47 9.91 12.63 -2.45
CA ASP A 47 10.19 13.08 -1.09
C ASP A 47 8.94 13.69 -0.42
N THR A 48 7.83 12.93 -0.43
CA THR A 48 6.56 13.32 0.20
C THR A 48 6.20 12.36 1.33
N SER A 49 5.51 12.81 2.38
CA SER A 49 5.03 11.90 3.43
C SER A 49 3.84 11.05 2.98
N ASP A 50 2.97 11.62 2.16
CA ASP A 50 1.77 10.98 1.61
C ASP A 50 1.85 10.86 0.09
N CYS A 51 0.99 10.02 -0.51
CA CYS A 51 0.88 9.98 -1.97
C CYS A 51 0.22 11.27 -2.51
N SER A 52 0.73 11.77 -3.64
CA SER A 52 0.25 13.01 -4.25
C SER A 52 -1.07 12.88 -5.01
N MET A 53 -1.64 11.67 -5.09
CA MET A 53 -2.81 11.40 -5.94
C MET A 53 -4.11 12.06 -5.45
N CYS A 54 -4.41 11.95 -4.15
CA CYS A 54 -5.72 12.33 -3.61
C CYS A 54 -5.66 13.49 -2.61
N GLY A 55 -4.49 13.80 -2.05
CA GLY A 55 -4.30 14.83 -1.04
C GLY A 55 -5.28 14.71 0.13
N ASP A 56 -6.01 15.79 0.40
CA ASP A 56 -6.96 15.88 1.52
C ASP A 56 -8.13 14.91 1.43
N PHE A 57 -8.44 14.38 0.24
CA PHE A 57 -9.54 13.46 -0.02
C PHE A 57 -9.06 12.00 -0.17
N CYS A 58 -8.02 11.61 0.57
CA CYS A 58 -7.52 10.24 0.58
C CYS A 58 -8.61 9.25 1.07
N ALA A 59 -9.00 8.33 0.20
CA ALA A 59 -10.05 7.35 0.49
C ALA A 59 -9.73 6.44 1.68
N ILE A 60 -8.47 6.00 1.83
CA ILE A 60 -8.07 5.13 2.97
C ILE A 60 -8.24 5.89 4.30
N ARG A 61 -7.86 7.17 4.33
CA ARG A 61 -7.99 8.00 5.53
C ARG A 61 -9.46 8.24 5.88
N LEU A 62 -10.28 8.62 4.89
CA LEU A 62 -11.72 8.79 5.07
C LEU A 62 -12.40 7.50 5.58
N MET A 63 -12.06 6.34 5.01
CA MET A 63 -12.63 5.06 5.45
C MET A 63 -12.26 4.71 6.89
N LYS A 64 -11.02 5.00 7.32
CA LYS A 64 -10.60 4.82 8.71
C LYS A 64 -11.34 5.75 9.67
N GLU A 65 -11.51 7.02 9.29
CA GLU A 65 -12.29 8.00 10.05
C GLU A 65 -13.74 7.53 10.23
N ILE A 66 -14.38 7.06 9.15
CA ILE A 66 -15.76 6.52 9.17
C ILE A 66 -15.86 5.24 10.02
N SER A 67 -14.85 4.37 9.96
CA SER A 67 -14.84 3.09 10.67
C SER A 67 -14.43 3.22 12.14
N GLY A 68 -14.08 4.42 12.62
CA GLY A 68 -13.62 4.66 13.98
C GLY A 68 -12.20 4.17 14.27
N GLU A 69 -11.43 3.85 13.23
CA GLU A 69 -10.08 3.30 13.35
C GLU A 69 -9.05 4.44 13.43
N LYS A 70 -8.60 4.79 14.64
CA LYS A 70 -7.57 5.82 14.83
C LYS A 70 -6.22 5.35 14.25
N ARG A 71 -5.52 6.26 13.56
CA ARG A 71 -4.12 6.06 13.14
C ARG A 71 -3.30 5.70 14.37
N LEU A 72 -2.76 4.48 14.44
CA LEU A 72 -1.68 4.14 15.35
C LEU A 72 -0.45 4.92 14.87
N THR A 73 -0.26 6.11 15.41
CA THR A 73 0.96 6.89 15.20
C THR A 73 2.07 6.19 16.00
N GLY A 74 2.96 5.49 15.28
CA GLY A 74 4.32 5.22 15.74
C GLY A 74 5.20 6.40 15.42
#